data_AF-A0A382JKH0-F1
#
_entry.id   AF-A0A382JKH0-F1
#
_cell.length_a   1.000
_cell.length_b   1.000
_cell.length_c   1.000
_cell.angle_alpha   90.00
_cell.angle_beta   90.00
_cell.angle_gamma   90.00
#
_symmetry.space_group_name_H-M   'P 1'
#
loop_
_entity.id
_entity.type
_entity.pdbx_description
1 polymer ?
#
loop_
_entity_poly.entity_id
_entity_poly.type
_entity_poly.pdbx_seq_one_letter_code
_entity_poly.pdbx_strand_id
1 'polypeptide(L)' 'MARSEMFKDGRTPLHTFRADIDYALAEAQSTYGKIGVKVWICRGEVYGKRDLMLHFKSGKSKKGNDRRPRRR' A
#
# COMPACT_ATOMS: atom_id res chain seq x y z
N MET A 1 -7.01 -0.29 -32.88
CA MET A 1 -6.58 1.04 -32.38
C MET A 1 -6.65 0.98 -30.85
N ALA A 2 -5.54 1.24 -30.15
CA ALA A 2 -5.51 1.20 -28.68
C ALA A 2 -5.84 2.58 -28.09
N ARG A 3 -6.58 2.62 -26.97
CA ARG A 3 -7.00 3.84 -26.28
C ARG A 3 -6.57 3.80 -24.81
N SER A 4 -6.47 4.96 -24.19
CA SER A 4 -6.22 5.10 -22.75
C SER A 4 -7.33 5.94 -22.15
N GLU A 5 -8.01 5.39 -21.16
CA GLU A 5 -9.05 6.10 -20.41
C GLU A 5 -8.54 6.32 -18.97
N MET A 6 -8.91 7.46 -18.40
CA MET A 6 -8.57 7.81 -17.03
C MET A 6 -9.83 8.28 -16.32
N PHE A 7 -10.08 7.71 -15.15
CA PHE A 7 -11.06 8.18 -14.20
C PHE A 7 -10.33 8.60 -12.93
N LYS A 8 -10.71 9.75 -12.37
CA LYS A 8 -10.12 10.27 -11.15
C LYS A 8 -11.22 10.85 -10.28
N ASP A 9 -11.24 10.41 -9.04
CA ASP A 9 -12.11 10.96 -8.00
C ASP A 9 -11.25 11.54 -6.87
N GLY A 10 -11.66 12.68 -6.32
CA GLY A 10 -10.94 13.42 -5.30
C GLY A 10 -9.59 14.04 -5.73
N ARG A 11 -8.70 14.24 -4.74
CA ARG A 11 -7.42 14.96 -4.92
C ARG A 11 -6.23 13.99 -4.91
N THR A 12 -5.46 13.98 -6.00
CA THR A 12 -4.17 13.27 -6.12
C THR A 12 -3.06 14.25 -6.51
N PRO A 13 -2.36 14.86 -5.53
CA PRO A 13 -1.32 15.84 -5.81
C PRO A 13 0.04 15.15 -6.07
N LEU A 14 0.32 14.85 -7.35
CA LEU A 14 1.53 14.11 -7.75
C LEU A 14 2.86 14.87 -7.54
N HIS A 15 2.80 16.20 -7.45
CA HIS A 15 3.98 17.03 -7.22
C HIS A 15 4.29 17.25 -5.73
N THR A 16 3.38 16.87 -4.83
CA THR A 16 3.54 17.09 -3.39
C THR A 16 4.21 15.88 -2.76
N PHE A 17 5.53 15.95 -2.53
CA PHE A 17 6.28 14.85 -1.90
C PHE A 17 5.77 14.46 -0.49
N ARG A 18 5.11 15.38 0.22
CA ARG A 18 4.47 15.12 1.53
C ARG A 18 3.14 14.36 1.44
N ALA A 19 2.58 14.19 0.26
CA ALA A 19 1.42 13.32 0.08
C ALA A 19 1.87 11.86 0.19
N ASP A 20 1.03 11.02 0.79
CA ASP A 20 1.22 9.57 0.83
C ASP A 20 0.40 8.97 -0.31
N ILE A 21 1.13 8.55 -1.36
CA ILE A 21 0.54 8.09 -2.62
C ILE A 21 1.03 6.67 -2.88
N ASP A 22 0.10 5.72 -2.81
CA ASP A 22 0.35 4.34 -3.21
C ASP A 22 0.13 4.24 -4.74
N TYR A 23 1.16 3.79 -5.45
CA TYR A 23 1.12 3.54 -6.89
C TYR A 23 1.24 2.04 -7.17
N ALA A 24 0.37 1.53 -8.04
CA ALA A 24 0.45 0.17 -8.54
C ALA A 24 0.22 0.12 -10.05
N LEU A 25 0.96 -0.76 -10.71
CA LEU A 25 0.78 -1.10 -12.12
C LEU A 25 0.49 -2.59 -12.24
N ALA A 26 -0.55 -2.94 -12.98
CA ALA A 26 -0.91 -4.32 -13.29
C ALA A 26 -1.24 -4.47 -14.77
N GLU A 27 -0.94 -5.63 -15.33
CA GLU A 27 -1.31 -5.98 -16.70
C GLU A 27 -2.41 -7.06 -16.69
N ALA A 28 -3.50 -6.83 -17.41
CA ALA A 28 -4.53 -7.81 -17.66
C ALA A 28 -4.30 -8.47 -19.02
N GLN A 29 -4.19 -9.81 -19.03
CA GLN A 29 -4.13 -10.59 -20.26
C GLN A 29 -5.54 -10.90 -20.73
N SER A 30 -5.89 -10.43 -21.91
CA SER A 30 -7.18 -10.67 -22.56
C SER A 30 -6.98 -11.39 -23.90
N THR A 31 -8.06 -11.94 -24.45
CA THR A 31 -8.05 -12.65 -25.75
C THR A 31 -7.54 -11.78 -26.90
N TYR A 32 -7.73 -10.47 -26.82
CA TYR A 32 -7.35 -9.51 -27.86
C TYR A 32 -6.02 -8.80 -27.58
N GLY A 33 -5.36 -9.09 -26.46
CA GLY A 33 -4.07 -8.49 -26.10
C GLY A 33 -3.92 -8.19 -24.61
N LYS A 34 -2.90 -7.40 -24.27
CA LYS A 34 -2.62 -6.96 -22.90
C LYS A 34 -3.14 -5.56 -22.64
N ILE A 35 -3.79 -5.36 -21.50
CA ILE A 35 -4.30 -4.06 -21.06
C ILE A 35 -3.53 -3.65 -19.79
N GLY A 36 -2.88 -2.48 -19.81
CA GLY A 36 -2.18 -1.94 -18.65
C GLY A 36 -3.11 -1.08 -17.79
N VAL A 37 -3.20 -1.40 -16.50
CA VAL A 37 -3.97 -0.65 -15.50
C VAL A 37 -3.00 0.03 -14.55
N LYS A 38 -3.13 1.36 -14.42
CA LYS A 38 -2.34 2.19 -13.51
C LYS A 38 -3.27 2.80 -12.47
N VAL A 39 -2.94 2.61 -11.19
CA VAL A 39 -3.76 3.08 -10.08
C VAL A 39 -2.92 3.93 -9.14
N TRP A 40 -3.48 5.07 -8.73
CA TRP A 40 -2.93 5.95 -7.71
C TRP A 40 -3.95 6.11 -6.58
N ILE A 41 -3.55 5.82 -5.34
CA ILE A 41 -4.39 5.99 -4.16
C ILE A 41 -3.73 7.01 -3.24
N CYS A 42 -4.37 8.16 -3.04
CA CYS A 42 -3.91 9.18 -2.11
C CYS A 42 -4.55 8.92 -0.74
N ARG A 43 -3.72 8.61 0.27
CA ARG A 43 -4.17 8.31 1.65
C ARG A 43 -4.11 9.52 2.58
N GLY A 44 -3.74 10.69 2.03
CA GLY A 44 -3.61 11.95 2.76
C GLY A 44 -2.17 12.45 2.78
N GLU A 45 -1.87 13.36 3.71
CA GLU A 45 -0.54 13.92 3.92
C GLU A 45 0.04 13.41 5.24
N VAL A 46 1.31 13.03 5.26
CA VAL A 46 1.97 12.56 6.47
C VAL A 46 2.80 13.71 7.04
N TYR A 47 2.35 14.25 8.16
CA TYR A 47 3.05 15.28 8.91
C TYR A 47 3.93 14.63 10.00
N GLY A 48 5.18 14.32 9.66
CA GLY A 48 6.16 13.73 10.58
C GLY A 48 7.38 13.15 9.87
N LYS A 49 8.43 12.76 10.62
CA LYS A 49 9.53 11.96 10.07
C LYS A 49 8.94 10.64 9.58
N ARG A 50 8.77 10.51 8.27
CA ARG A 50 8.47 9.22 7.65
C ARG A 50 9.69 8.35 7.87
N ASP A 51 9.56 7.38 8.78
CA ASP A 51 10.48 6.27 8.80
C ASP A 51 10.23 5.52 7.48
N LEU A 52 11.10 5.74 6.48
CA LEU A 52 11.00 5.11 5.15
C LEU A 52 11.18 3.58 5.21
N MET A 53 11.40 3.03 6.40
CA MET A 53 11.31 1.61 6.65
C MET A 53 9.86 1.14 6.44
N LEU A 54 9.65 0.46 5.32
CA LEU A 54 8.48 -0.36 5.02
C LEU A 54 8.03 -1.08 6.30
N HIS A 55 6.96 -0.60 6.92
CA HIS A 55 6.25 -1.34 7.96
C HIS A 55 5.53 -2.52 7.29
N PHE A 56 6.30 -3.53 6.88
CA PHE A 56 5.80 -4.87 6.77
C PHE A 56 5.36 -5.24 8.18
N LYS A 57 4.05 -5.28 8.44
CA LYS A 57 3.47 -5.62 9.75
C LYS A 57 4.12 -6.92 10.24
N SER A 58 5.14 -6.83 11.10
CA SER A 58 5.63 -7.99 11.82
C SER A 58 4.53 -8.38 12.80
N GLY A 59 3.98 -9.57 12.60
CA GLY A 59 2.94 -10.12 13.45
C GLY A 59 3.39 -10.10 14.91
N LYS A 60 2.49 -9.64 15.79
CA LYS A 60 2.66 -9.65 17.24
C LYS A 60 3.13 -11.04 17.73
N SER A 61 4.36 -11.15 18.24
CA SER A 61 4.74 -12.27 19.10
C SER A 61 4.22 -11.99 20.51
N LYS A 62 3.07 -12.59 20.87
CA LYS A 62 2.65 -12.71 22.26
C LYS A 62 3.62 -13.66 22.97
N LYS A 63 4.56 -13.13 23.76
CA LYS A 63 5.38 -13.94 24.67
C LYS A 63 4.50 -14.40 25.83
N GLY A 64 3.92 -15.61 25.69
CA GLY A 64 3.19 -16.28 26.77
C GLY A 64 4.10 -16.51 27.97
N ASN A 65 3.69 -16.00 29.12
CA ASN A 65 4.41 -16.19 30.38
C ASN A 65 3.86 -17.47 31.05
N ASP A 66 4.40 -18.63 30.66
CA ASP A 66 4.13 -19.90 31.31
C ASP A 66 4.76 -19.93 32.73
N ARG A 67 4.13 -19.24 33.67
CA ARG A 67 4.39 -19.41 35.09
C ARG A 67 3.72 -20.70 35.57
N ARG A 68 4.36 -21.83 35.27
CA ARG A 68 4.01 -23.12 35.90
C ARG A 68 4.37 -23.04 37.39
N PRO A 69 3.44 -23.30 38.32
CA PRO A 69 3.79 -23.41 39.73
C PRO A 69 4.60 -24.69 39.93
N ARG A 70 5.78 -24.57 40.56
CA ARG A 70 6.56 -25.73 40.99
C ARG A 70 5.78 -26.43 42.11
N ARG A 71 5.37 -27.67 41.83
CA ARG A 71 4.83 -28.65 42.79
C ARG A 71 5.65 -28.64 44.09
N ARG A 72 4.95 -28.60 45.22
CA ARG A 72 5.34 -29.26 46.48
C ARG A 72 4.28 -30.30 46.79
#